data_AF-W9GUQ5-F1
#
_entry.id   AF-W9GUQ5-F1
#
_cell.length_a   1.000
_cell.length_b   1.000
_cell.length_c   1.000
_cell.angle_alpha   90.00
_cell.angle_beta   90.00
_cell.angle_gamma   90.00
#
_symmetry.space_group_name_H-M   'P 1'
#
loop_
_entity.id
_entity.type
_entity.pdbx_description
1 polymer ?
#
loop_
_entity_poly.entity_id
_entity_poly.type
_entity_poly.pdbx_seq_one_letter_code
_entity_poly.pdbx_strand_id
1 'polypeptide(L)' 'MTANPASDEEASKDEFFKRLADLSQEMIAAHGEDFTMGALILGARYIAEKKAKPAEVAGK' A
#
# COMPACT_ATOMS: atom_id res chain seq x y z
N MET A 1 -2.66 -26.33 20.50
CA MET A 1 -2.53 -25.65 19.20
C MET A 1 -2.39 -24.16 19.49
N THR A 2 -1.18 -23.66 19.67
CA THR A 2 -0.94 -22.26 20.06
C THR A 2 -1.15 -21.37 18.83
N ALA A 3 -2.18 -20.54 18.84
CA ALA A 3 -2.40 -19.50 17.84
C ALA A 3 -1.20 -18.54 17.88
N ASN A 4 -0.43 -18.52 16.79
CA ASN A 4 0.74 -17.67 16.65
C ASN A 4 0.26 -16.32 16.09
N PRO A 5 0.29 -15.21 16.85
CA PRO A 5 -0.27 -13.93 16.43
C PRO A 5 0.39 -13.36 15.15
N ALA A 6 1.60 -13.83 14.82
CA ALA A 6 2.25 -13.48 13.55
C ALA A 6 1.50 -14.02 12.32
N SER A 7 0.84 -15.18 12.40
CA SER A 7 0.10 -15.73 11.25
C SER A 7 -1.15 -14.94 10.89
N ASP A 8 -1.83 -14.35 11.88
CA ASP A 8 -3.02 -13.53 11.63
C ASP A 8 -2.64 -12.16 11.02
N GLU A 9 -1.54 -11.56 11.47
CA GLU A 9 -1.00 -10.34 10.87
C GLU A 9 -0.44 -10.57 9.46
N GLU A 10 0.20 -11.71 9.22
CA GLU A 10 0.68 -12.11 7.89
C GLU A 10 -0.49 -12.36 6.93
N ALA A 11 -1.52 -13.10 7.37
CA ALA A 11 -2.72 -13.35 6.59
C ALA A 11 -3.44 -12.05 6.19
N SER A 12 -3.54 -11.11 7.13
CA SER A 12 -4.12 -9.78 6.86
C SER A 12 -3.32 -9.02 5.80
N LYS A 13 -1.99 -9.02 5.89
CA LYS A 13 -1.11 -8.38 4.89
C LYS A 13 -1.25 -9.00 3.51
N ASP A 14 -1.26 -10.33 3.43
CA ASP A 14 -1.44 -11.06 2.17
C ASP A 14 -2.78 -10.72 1.50
N GLU A 15 -3.85 -10.56 2.28
CA GLU A 15 -5.15 -10.13 1.74
C GLU A 15 -5.08 -8.72 1.12
N PHE A 16 -4.38 -7.79 1.77
CA PHE A 16 -4.15 -6.46 1.20
C PHE A 16 -3.32 -6.52 -0.08
N PHE A 17 -2.27 -7.34 -0.12
CA PHE A 17 -1.47 -7.53 -1.34
C PHE A 17 -2.30 -8.10 -2.48
N LYS A 18 -3.17 -9.06 -2.19
CA LYS A 18 -4.08 -9.64 -3.18
C LYS A 18 -5.05 -8.61 -3.75
N ARG A 19 -5.72 -7.85 -2.88
CA ARG A 19 -6.64 -6.77 -3.31
C ARG A 19 -5.91 -5.70 -4.12
N LEU A 20 -4.67 -5.37 -3.75
CA LEU A 20 -3.86 -4.41 -4.50
C LEU A 20 -3.50 -4.96 -5.89
N ALA A 21 -3.18 -6.25 -6.00
CA ALA A 21 -2.91 -6.91 -7.26
C ALA A 21 -4.16 -6.91 -8.16
N ASP A 22 -5.32 -7.30 -7.63
CA ASP A 22 -6.59 -7.31 -8.36
C ASP A 22 -6.94 -5.90 -8.88
N LEU A 23 -6.84 -4.88 -8.02
CA LEU A 23 -7.06 -3.49 -8.41
C LEU A 23 -6.07 -3.04 -9.49
N SER A 24 -4.80 -3.43 -9.38
CA SER A 24 -3.79 -3.11 -10.39
C SER A 24 -4.16 -3.73 -11.73
N GLN A 25 -4.66 -4.97 -11.75
CA GLN A 25 -5.12 -5.61 -12.99
C GLN A 25 -6.33 -4.90 -13.60
N GLU A 26 -7.30 -4.46 -12.79
CA GLU A 26 -8.44 -3.65 -13.26
C GLU A 26 -7.97 -2.32 -13.89
N MET A 27 -7.01 -1.63 -13.26
CA MET A 27 -6.43 -0.40 -13.78
C MET A 27 -5.67 -0.62 -15.09
N ILE A 28 -4.91 -1.72 -15.20
CA ILE A 28 -4.20 -2.09 -16.43
C ILE A 28 -5.18 -2.37 -17.56
N ALA A 29 -6.26 -3.11 -17.29
CA ALA A 29 -7.27 -3.43 -18.29
C ALA A 29 -8.02 -2.17 -18.79
N ALA A 30 -8.26 -1.19 -17.91
CA ALA A 30 -8.98 0.03 -18.25
C ALA A 30 -8.10 1.12 -18.91
N HIS A 31 -6.85 1.27 -18.46
CA HIS A 31 -6.02 2.43 -18.79
C HIS A 31 -4.60 2.09 -19.29
N GLY A 32 -4.18 0.83 -19.20
CA GLY A 32 -2.86 0.36 -19.61
C GLY A 32 -1.83 0.27 -18.47
N GLU A 33 -0.74 -0.41 -18.77
CA GLU A 33 0.32 -0.73 -17.81
C GLU A 33 1.11 0.50 -17.35
N ASP A 34 1.46 1.38 -18.28
CA ASP A 34 2.23 2.61 -17.99
C ASP A 34 1.50 3.53 -17.00
N PHE A 35 0.18 3.69 -17.19
CA PHE A 35 -0.65 4.49 -16.30
C PHE A 35 -0.71 3.88 -14.90
N THR A 36 -0.96 2.57 -14.82
CA THR A 36 -1.11 1.87 -13.54
C THR A 36 0.19 1.91 -12.74
N MET A 37 1.32 1.65 -13.39
CA MET A 37 2.63 1.73 -12.76
C MET A 37 2.91 3.15 -12.23
N GLY A 38 2.61 4.19 -13.03
CA GLY A 38 2.76 5.58 -12.59
C GLY A 38 1.89 5.93 -11.38
N ALA A 39 0.64 5.49 -11.36
CA ALA A 39 -0.28 5.71 -10.24
C ALA A 39 0.19 5.03 -8.95
N LEU A 40 0.67 3.79 -9.03
CA LEU A 40 1.19 3.06 -7.88
C LEU A 40 2.48 3.71 -7.33
N ILE A 41 3.39 4.15 -8.21
CA ILE A 41 4.60 4.88 -7.81
C ILE A 41 4.23 6.20 -7.12
N LEU A 42 3.24 6.93 -7.63
CA LEU A 42 2.78 8.18 -7.02
C LEU A 42 2.16 7.93 -5.63
N GLY A 43 1.35 6.88 -5.49
CA GLY A 43 0.81 6.47 -4.19
C GLY A 43 1.89 6.10 -3.19
N ALA A 44 2.89 5.32 -3.62
CA ALA A 44 4.05 4.97 -2.78
C ALA A 44 4.85 6.21 -2.34
N ARG A 45 5.08 7.17 -3.25
CA ARG A 45 5.74 8.45 -2.94
C ARG A 45 4.95 9.25 -1.93
N TYR A 46 3.63 9.38 -2.08
CA TYR A 46 2.79 10.09 -1.13
C TYR A 46 2.86 9.50 0.29
N ILE A 47 2.89 8.17 0.40
CA ILE A 47 3.06 7.47 1.69
C ILE A 47 4.46 7.74 2.26
N ALA A 48 5.50 7.68 1.43
CA ALA A 48 6.88 7.95 1.83
C ALA A 48 7.06 9.40 2.31
N GLU A 49 6.49 10.38 1.59
CA GLU A 49 6.49 11.79 1.97
C GLU A 49 5.71 12.06 3.26
N LYS A 50 4.58 11.37 3.47
CA LYS A 50 3.85 11.43 4.74
C LYS A 50 4.66 10.84 5.90
N LYS A 51 5.38 9.73 5.68
CA LYS A 51 6.31 9.17 6.69
C LYS A 51 7.53 10.07 6.92
N ALA A 52 7.94 10.86 5.93
CA ALA A 52 9.03 11.84 6.02
C ALA A 52 8.63 13.12 6.78
N LYS A 53 7.36 13.28 7.19
CA LYS A 53 6.95 14.26 8.20
C LYS A 53 6.78 13.62 9.60
N PRO A 54 7.84 13.25 10.33
CA PRO A 54 7.75 13.13 11.77
C PRO A 54 8.16 14.47 12.42
N ALA A 55 7.22 15.10 13.12
CA ALA A 55 7.44 16.11 14.18
C ALA A 55 8.09 17.48 13.82
N GLU A 56 7.33 18.37 13.18
CA GLU A 56 7.31 19.81 13.51
C GLU A 56 5.95 20.31 12.98
N VAL A 57 4.94 20.66 13.77
CA VAL A 57 4.95 21.61 14.87
C VAL A 57 3.85 21.24 15.89
N ALA A 58 4.26 20.82 17.08
CA ALA A 58 3.52 21.08 18.31
C ALA A 58 4.45 21.96 19.15
N GLY A 59 4.11 23.25 19.30
CA GLY A 59 4.72 24.15 20.28
C GLY A 59 5.44 25.38 19.73
N LYS A 60 4.68 26.46 19.47
CA LYS A 60 4.68 27.71 20.28
C LYS A 60 3.67 28.70 19.73
#